data_AF-A0A7Y5BCC5-F1
#
_entry.id   AF-A0A7Y5BCC5-F1
#
_cell.length_a   1.000
_cell.length_b   1.000
_cell.length_c   1.000
_cell.angle_alpha   90.00
_cell.angle_beta   90.00
_cell.angle_gamma   90.00
#
_symmetry.space_group_name_H-M   'P 1'
#
loop_
_entity.id
_entity.type
_entity.pdbx_description
1 polymer ?
#
loop_
_entity_poly.entity_id
_entity_poly.type
_entity_poly.pdbx_seq_one_letter_code
_entity_poly.pdbx_strand_id
1 'polypeptide(L)'
;MKIDLSIYQSILHNDLRPWLDTNKDDNRFKAKLTPNFKKPTQSSTDFDNAINKALIDYKSTLNEEDYLFELADDQLQFNGVVDEILYPLIEVKSDEPTNNKATFYYYLIKNEATRLINNLYKFSYLKINESEKKNTLISAVNRINALIQRKEQQKKQISKNSTYNQDPNNYFILDYLEITLIRLHLEVKELFENYVAGNVYDEAGIYSTILKKPQPTESHIKDTVGLNHFKVSHYINQTKHKKETTLEWILYSLETYAKYFQNDTTNTEEAKRKKILLEDIQALENLYFVQHYKIKLENITYTNLLDAEIVEPIFNDTFQDIEEDIEKHNFADKRLNIITKEIQKLGFLNYDIEIDNLPYLQSIPRRLNLFLEIKTKSIEANLSIDFSKITEPKTNPLKTGLTVPQIAFLFKILSEHNEIGIETKTKTELYNFISQNFATKKSTEKGISIKKLAEYFNEPDPDAQAFWYGIIANWFTDKKKFNKF
;
A
#
# COMPACT_ATOMS: atom_id res chain seq x y z
N MET A 1 -32.02 22.81 -21.32
CA MET A 1 -31.35 22.31 -20.10
C MET A 1 -30.72 23.48 -19.35
N LYS A 2 -31.10 23.69 -18.09
CA LYS A 2 -30.52 24.71 -17.20
C LYS A 2 -30.00 24.01 -15.95
N ILE A 3 -28.91 24.53 -15.42
CA ILE A 3 -28.29 24.02 -14.20
C ILE A 3 -28.99 24.63 -13.01
N ASP A 4 -29.61 23.83 -12.15
CA ASP A 4 -30.30 24.34 -10.97
C ASP A 4 -29.28 24.92 -9.98
N LEU A 5 -29.33 26.25 -9.80
CA LEU A 5 -28.59 26.97 -8.75
C LEU A 5 -29.54 27.74 -7.84
N SER A 6 -30.82 27.39 -7.84
CA SER A 6 -31.92 28.08 -7.14
C SER A 6 -31.65 28.21 -5.64
N ILE A 7 -31.13 27.17 -4.99
CA ILE A 7 -30.83 27.18 -3.55
C ILE A 7 -29.79 28.25 -3.23
N TYR A 8 -28.68 28.32 -3.98
CA TYR A 8 -27.65 29.33 -3.76
C TYR A 8 -28.14 30.74 -4.10
N GLN A 9 -28.92 30.89 -5.17
CA GLN A 9 -29.56 32.16 -5.50
C GLN A 9 -30.51 32.61 -4.37
N SER A 10 -31.30 31.70 -3.82
CA SER A 10 -32.25 31.98 -2.76
C SER A 10 -31.57 32.36 -1.44
N ILE A 11 -30.46 31.70 -1.10
CA ILE A 11 -29.64 32.07 0.07
C ILE A 11 -29.13 33.52 -0.05
N LEU A 12 -28.81 33.98 -1.27
CA LEU A 12 -28.30 35.33 -1.50
C LEU A 12 -29.41 36.38 -1.69
N HIS A 13 -30.55 36.02 -2.27
CA HIS A 13 -31.51 36.98 -2.80
C HIS A 13 -32.96 36.76 -2.40
N ASN A 14 -33.39 35.52 -2.10
CA ASN A 14 -34.81 35.18 -1.92
C ASN A 14 -35.12 34.75 -0.48
N ASP A 15 -35.96 33.76 -0.30
CA ASP A 15 -36.56 33.33 0.96
C ASP A 15 -35.61 32.55 1.86
N LEU A 16 -34.50 32.02 1.35
CA LEU A 16 -33.45 31.38 2.15
C LEU A 16 -32.41 32.34 2.71
N ARG A 17 -32.53 33.67 2.55
CA ARG A 17 -31.58 34.61 3.16
C ARG A 17 -31.55 34.47 4.69
N PRO A 18 -30.38 34.25 5.31
CA PRO A 18 -30.31 33.96 6.75
C PRO A 18 -30.64 35.18 7.63
N TRP A 19 -30.56 36.40 7.11
CA TRP A 19 -30.90 37.63 7.84
C TRP A 19 -32.37 38.05 7.75
N LEU A 20 -33.23 37.29 7.07
CA LEU A 20 -34.67 37.56 7.07
C LEU A 20 -35.30 37.27 8.43
N ASP A 21 -36.28 38.09 8.82
CA ASP A 21 -37.00 37.91 10.09
C ASP A 21 -37.61 36.51 10.22
N THR A 22 -38.10 35.93 9.13
CA THR A 22 -38.65 34.58 9.05
C THR A 22 -37.61 33.46 9.28
N ASN A 23 -36.31 33.79 9.17
CA ASN A 23 -35.18 32.87 9.31
C ASN A 23 -34.29 33.20 10.53
N LYS A 24 -34.75 34.10 11.42
CA LYS A 24 -34.02 34.45 12.66
C LYS A 24 -34.18 33.41 13.77
N ASP A 25 -35.34 32.77 13.88
CA ASP A 25 -35.62 31.80 14.95
C ASP A 25 -34.85 30.49 14.73
N ASP A 26 -33.90 30.22 15.63
CA ASP A 26 -33.06 29.02 15.60
C ASP A 26 -33.87 27.72 15.76
N ASN A 27 -34.95 27.75 16.56
CA ASN A 27 -35.74 26.55 16.86
C ASN A 27 -36.45 26.01 15.62
N ARG A 28 -36.79 26.89 14.66
CA ARG A 28 -37.38 26.49 13.37
C ARG A 28 -36.50 25.49 12.61
N PHE A 29 -35.18 25.64 12.72
CA PHE A 29 -34.23 24.79 11.99
C PHE A 29 -33.99 23.44 12.67
N LYS A 30 -34.22 23.33 13.98
CA LYS A 30 -34.04 22.08 14.72
C LYS A 30 -34.84 20.92 14.14
N ALA A 31 -36.09 21.16 13.73
CA ALA A 31 -36.95 20.14 13.12
C ALA A 31 -36.48 19.68 11.73
N LYS A 32 -35.67 20.48 11.05
CA LYS A 32 -35.13 20.19 9.70
C LYS A 32 -33.83 19.37 9.74
N LEU A 33 -33.14 19.35 10.88
CA LEU A 33 -31.85 18.67 11.09
C LEU A 33 -31.98 17.16 11.32
N THR A 34 -32.67 16.47 10.42
CA THR A 34 -32.80 15.00 10.48
C THR A 34 -31.46 14.30 10.18
N PRO A 35 -31.23 13.07 10.69
CA PRO A 35 -30.02 12.31 10.36
C PRO A 35 -29.79 12.16 8.85
N ASN A 36 -30.86 11.89 8.08
CA ASN A 36 -30.79 11.76 6.63
C ASN A 36 -30.45 13.07 5.93
N PHE A 37 -30.84 14.23 6.49
CA PHE A 37 -30.41 15.53 5.96
C PHE A 37 -28.94 15.81 6.30
N LYS A 38 -28.45 15.41 7.48
CA LYS A 38 -27.03 15.59 7.81
C LYS A 38 -26.10 14.67 7.01
N LYS A 39 -26.59 13.48 6.64
CA LYS A 39 -25.80 12.46 5.96
C LYS A 39 -26.67 11.59 5.04
N PRO A 40 -27.10 12.12 3.88
CA PRO A 40 -27.76 11.31 2.86
C PRO A 40 -26.72 10.33 2.30
N THR A 41 -26.94 9.02 2.43
CA THR A 41 -25.84 8.02 2.25
C THR A 41 -26.14 6.87 1.32
N GLN A 42 -27.35 6.71 0.81
CA GLN A 42 -27.74 5.49 0.09
C GLN A 42 -27.85 5.68 -1.42
N SER A 43 -28.38 6.79 -1.91
CA SER A 43 -28.54 7.06 -3.35
C SER A 43 -28.66 8.54 -3.67
N SER A 44 -28.51 8.91 -4.95
CA SER A 44 -28.80 10.29 -5.41
C SER A 44 -30.25 10.71 -5.15
N THR A 45 -31.21 9.79 -5.23
CA THR A 45 -32.62 10.03 -4.88
C THR A 45 -32.79 10.40 -3.40
N ASP A 46 -31.98 9.86 -2.50
CA ASP A 46 -32.02 10.23 -1.08
C ASP A 46 -31.51 11.64 -0.84
N PHE A 47 -30.51 12.11 -1.61
CA PHE A 47 -30.07 13.50 -1.58
C PHE A 47 -31.22 14.44 -1.98
N ASP A 48 -31.89 14.16 -3.10
CA ASP A 48 -33.05 14.93 -3.57
C ASP A 48 -34.16 14.97 -2.51
N ASN A 49 -34.55 13.81 -2.00
CA ASN A 49 -35.62 13.69 -1.00
C ASN A 49 -35.28 14.43 0.30
N ALA A 50 -34.02 14.34 0.76
CA ALA A 50 -33.58 15.02 1.97
C ALA A 50 -33.62 16.54 1.82
N ILE A 51 -33.14 17.08 0.69
CA ILE A 51 -33.13 18.52 0.39
C ILE A 51 -34.56 19.03 0.20
N ASN A 52 -35.38 18.36 -0.60
CA ASN A 52 -36.77 18.77 -0.86
C ASN A 52 -37.59 18.79 0.44
N LYS A 53 -37.42 17.79 1.31
CA LYS A 53 -38.09 17.74 2.62
C LYS A 53 -37.62 18.88 3.54
N ALA A 54 -36.33 19.20 3.52
CA ALA A 54 -35.77 20.31 4.30
C ALA A 54 -36.31 21.67 3.83
N LEU A 55 -36.55 21.80 2.53
CA LEU A 55 -37.00 23.02 1.84
C LEU A 55 -38.52 23.13 1.64
N ILE A 56 -39.33 22.24 2.22
CA ILE A 56 -40.79 22.20 1.99
C ILE A 56 -41.53 23.52 2.26
N ASP A 57 -40.99 24.35 3.17
CA ASP A 57 -41.54 25.67 3.54
C ASP A 57 -41.05 26.81 2.62
N TYR A 58 -40.10 26.55 1.72
CA TYR A 58 -39.44 27.50 0.83
C TYR A 58 -39.83 27.23 -0.63
N LYS A 59 -41.13 27.22 -0.90
CA LYS A 59 -41.69 26.80 -2.20
C LYS A 59 -41.19 27.63 -3.37
N SER A 60 -40.87 28.91 -3.17
CA SER A 60 -40.24 29.75 -4.20
C SER A 60 -38.85 29.25 -4.60
N THR A 61 -38.08 28.70 -3.65
CA THR A 61 -36.76 28.12 -3.96
C THR A 61 -36.89 26.86 -4.83
N LEU A 62 -37.90 26.03 -4.59
CA LEU A 62 -38.10 24.77 -5.32
C LEU A 62 -38.71 24.93 -6.72
N ASN A 63 -39.26 26.12 -7.04
CA ASN A 63 -40.02 26.37 -8.26
C ASN A 63 -39.28 27.24 -9.29
N GLU A 64 -38.07 27.73 -8.99
CA GLU A 64 -37.46 28.80 -9.78
C GLU A 64 -36.58 28.33 -10.96
N GLU A 65 -36.23 27.05 -11.08
CA GLU A 65 -35.53 26.52 -12.25
C GLU A 65 -36.04 25.11 -12.57
N ASP A 66 -36.50 24.89 -13.81
CA ASP A 66 -36.87 23.56 -14.31
C ASP A 66 -35.73 22.58 -14.01
N TYR A 67 -36.05 21.45 -13.37
CA TYR A 67 -35.09 20.41 -13.01
C TYR A 67 -34.19 20.10 -14.22
N LEU A 68 -32.90 19.84 -13.95
CA LEU A 68 -31.87 19.55 -14.95
C LEU A 68 -32.32 18.52 -16.03
N PHE A 69 -33.30 17.67 -15.73
CA PHE A 69 -33.84 16.66 -16.63
C PHE A 69 -35.36 16.84 -16.83
N GLU A 70 -35.78 17.81 -17.65
CA GLU A 70 -37.10 17.76 -18.31
C GLU A 70 -37.08 16.79 -19.50
N LEU A 71 -36.61 15.58 -19.26
CA LEU A 71 -36.83 14.45 -20.16
C LEU A 71 -37.44 13.38 -19.27
N ALA A 72 -38.55 12.80 -19.70
CA ALA A 72 -39.09 11.64 -19.01
C ALA A 72 -37.99 10.56 -18.93
N ASP A 73 -37.88 9.87 -17.78
CA ASP A 73 -36.77 8.94 -17.48
C ASP A 73 -36.56 7.87 -18.58
N ASP A 74 -37.60 7.59 -19.38
CA ASP A 74 -37.60 6.67 -20.52
C ASP A 74 -36.89 7.20 -21.78
N GLN A 75 -36.54 8.49 -21.83
CA GLN A 75 -35.87 9.14 -22.97
C GLN A 75 -34.38 9.42 -22.74
N LEU A 76 -33.88 9.26 -21.51
CA LEU A 76 -32.48 9.52 -21.17
C LEU A 76 -31.59 8.33 -21.58
N GLN A 77 -30.84 8.50 -22.67
CA GLN A 77 -29.79 7.54 -23.06
C GLN A 77 -28.43 8.03 -22.56
N PHE A 78 -27.74 7.18 -21.79
CA PHE A 78 -26.38 7.43 -21.29
C PHE A 78 -25.34 6.66 -22.09
N ASN A 79 -24.15 7.23 -22.21
CA ASN A 79 -22.97 6.58 -22.78
C ASN A 79 -22.33 5.67 -21.73
N GLY A 80 -22.88 4.47 -21.54
CA GLY A 80 -22.34 3.47 -20.60
C GLY A 80 -22.91 3.58 -19.18
N VAL A 81 -22.23 2.95 -18.23
CA VAL A 81 -22.59 2.97 -16.81
C VAL A 81 -22.14 4.31 -16.21
N VAL A 82 -23.02 4.93 -15.43
CA VAL A 82 -22.77 6.23 -14.79
C VAL A 82 -22.67 6.04 -13.29
N ASP A 83 -21.49 6.30 -12.75
CA ASP A 83 -21.24 6.28 -11.30
C ASP A 83 -21.99 7.42 -10.60
N GLU A 84 -22.34 7.23 -9.32
CA GLU A 84 -22.96 8.28 -8.50
C GLU A 84 -21.92 8.97 -7.60
N ILE A 85 -21.98 10.31 -7.56
CA ILE A 85 -21.17 11.12 -6.65
C ILE A 85 -22.03 11.43 -5.42
N LEU A 86 -21.79 10.68 -4.34
CA LEU A 86 -22.59 10.75 -3.09
C LEU A 86 -21.82 11.40 -1.93
N TYR A 87 -20.69 12.03 -2.20
CA TYR A 87 -19.86 12.67 -1.21
C TYR A 87 -19.05 13.83 -1.83
N PRO A 88 -18.54 14.76 -1.00
CA PRO A 88 -17.61 15.78 -1.46
C PRO A 88 -16.34 15.21 -2.09
N LEU A 89 -16.05 15.59 -3.32
CA LEU A 89 -14.79 15.18 -3.97
C LEU A 89 -13.61 15.99 -3.42
N ILE A 90 -13.85 17.27 -3.12
CA ILE A 90 -12.87 18.14 -2.47
C ILE A 90 -13.39 18.50 -1.08
N GLU A 91 -12.61 18.16 -0.05
CA GLU A 91 -12.95 18.51 1.34
C GLU A 91 -12.44 19.91 1.66
N VAL A 92 -13.25 20.70 2.37
CA VAL A 92 -12.93 22.10 2.71
C VAL A 92 -12.75 22.29 4.21
N LYS A 93 -11.87 23.21 4.59
CA LYS A 93 -11.74 23.70 5.96
C LYS A 93 -12.89 24.67 6.24
N SER A 94 -13.62 24.43 7.33
CA SER A 94 -14.67 25.31 7.83
C SER A 94 -14.72 25.18 9.34
N ASP A 95 -15.09 26.29 10.00
CA ASP A 95 -15.46 26.27 11.41
C ASP A 95 -16.69 25.38 11.64
N GLU A 96 -16.84 24.87 12.86
CA GLU A 96 -18.03 24.12 13.24
C GLU A 96 -19.23 25.07 13.43
N PRO A 97 -20.42 24.70 12.95
CA PRO A 97 -21.62 25.49 13.18
C PRO A 97 -21.99 25.52 14.66
N THR A 98 -22.34 26.70 15.18
CA THR A 98 -22.55 26.91 16.62
C THR A 98 -24.01 26.77 17.09
N ASN A 99 -24.98 26.77 16.16
CA ASN A 99 -26.40 26.62 16.45
C ASN A 99 -27.18 25.88 15.35
N ASN A 100 -28.49 25.68 15.52
CA ASN A 100 -29.31 24.91 14.59
C ASN A 100 -29.44 25.59 13.22
N LYS A 101 -29.55 26.93 13.18
CA LYS A 101 -29.58 27.73 11.95
C LYS A 101 -28.28 27.52 11.15
N ALA A 102 -27.12 27.79 11.75
CA ALA A 102 -25.82 27.59 11.11
C ALA A 102 -25.63 26.14 10.66
N THR A 103 -26.04 25.18 11.48
CA THR A 103 -25.97 23.74 11.16
C THR A 103 -26.86 23.40 9.95
N PHE A 104 -28.07 23.97 9.87
CA PHE A 104 -28.98 23.74 8.76
C PHE A 104 -28.39 24.22 7.45
N TYR A 105 -27.90 25.46 7.40
CA TYR A 105 -27.29 26.03 6.20
C TYR A 105 -26.00 25.31 5.82
N TYR A 106 -25.18 24.89 6.80
CA TYR A 106 -23.99 24.08 6.56
C TYR A 106 -24.34 22.81 5.76
N TYR A 107 -25.30 22.01 6.24
CA TYR A 107 -25.68 20.79 5.53
C TYR A 107 -26.44 21.05 4.23
N LEU A 108 -27.28 22.10 4.16
CA LEU A 108 -27.98 22.48 2.93
C LEU A 108 -26.97 22.79 1.82
N ILE A 109 -26.02 23.68 2.09
CA ILE A 109 -24.99 24.12 1.15
C ILE A 109 -24.10 22.94 0.72
N LYS A 110 -23.66 22.12 1.69
CA LYS A 110 -22.79 20.96 1.46
C LYS A 110 -23.45 19.88 0.59
N ASN A 111 -24.69 19.52 0.93
CA ASN A 111 -25.42 18.47 0.22
C ASN A 111 -25.82 18.94 -1.17
N GLU A 112 -26.24 20.20 -1.30
CA GLU A 112 -26.57 20.77 -2.61
C GLU A 112 -25.37 20.77 -3.54
N ALA A 113 -24.18 21.08 -3.03
CA ALA A 113 -22.97 21.06 -3.85
C ALA A 113 -22.69 19.65 -4.40
N THR A 114 -22.84 18.65 -3.55
CA THR A 114 -22.63 17.24 -3.92
C THR A 114 -23.69 16.79 -4.93
N ARG A 115 -24.96 17.14 -4.70
CA ARG A 115 -26.07 16.86 -5.63
C ARG A 115 -25.83 17.50 -7.00
N LEU A 116 -25.43 18.78 -7.02
CA LEU A 116 -25.15 19.52 -8.24
C LEU A 116 -24.04 18.88 -9.07
N ILE A 117 -22.92 18.52 -8.43
CA ILE A 117 -21.80 17.86 -9.11
C ILE A 117 -22.20 16.49 -9.64
N ASN A 118 -22.94 15.70 -8.87
CA ASN A 118 -23.50 14.43 -9.35
C ASN A 118 -24.37 14.63 -10.60
N ASN A 119 -25.23 15.65 -10.61
CA ASN A 119 -26.09 15.93 -11.75
C ASN A 119 -25.29 16.41 -12.98
N LEU A 120 -24.26 17.24 -12.80
CA LEU A 120 -23.35 17.64 -13.87
C LEU A 120 -22.55 16.45 -14.41
N TYR A 121 -22.17 15.52 -13.53
CA TYR A 121 -21.50 14.29 -13.92
C TYR A 121 -22.45 13.41 -14.73
N LYS A 122 -23.65 13.11 -14.24
CA LYS A 122 -24.67 12.37 -15.02
C LYS A 122 -24.95 13.03 -16.37
N PHE A 123 -25.00 14.35 -16.42
CA PHE A 123 -25.16 15.12 -17.66
C PHE A 123 -24.04 14.87 -18.69
N SER A 124 -22.77 14.80 -18.28
CA SER A 124 -21.66 14.59 -19.22
C SER A 124 -21.75 13.24 -19.94
N TYR A 125 -22.44 12.27 -19.34
CA TYR A 125 -22.70 10.95 -19.91
C TYR A 125 -23.93 10.89 -20.81
N LEU A 126 -24.78 11.93 -20.86
CA LEU A 126 -25.93 11.92 -21.76
C LEU A 126 -25.46 11.82 -23.21
N LYS A 127 -26.22 11.06 -24.01
CA LYS A 127 -25.99 10.87 -25.43
C LYS A 127 -26.51 12.05 -26.24
N ILE A 128 -25.94 13.22 -25.98
CA ILE A 128 -26.20 14.49 -26.65
C ILE A 128 -24.93 15.04 -27.32
N ASN A 129 -25.06 16.12 -28.08
CA ASN A 129 -23.94 16.72 -28.80
C ASN A 129 -22.83 17.22 -27.83
N GLU A 130 -21.57 16.91 -28.11
CA GLU A 130 -20.40 17.37 -27.34
C GLU A 130 -20.31 18.90 -27.22
N SER A 131 -20.74 19.64 -28.25
CA SER A 131 -20.83 21.11 -28.18
C SER A 131 -21.87 21.59 -27.16
N GLU A 132 -22.98 20.85 -27.02
CA GLU A 132 -24.04 21.17 -26.05
C GLU A 132 -23.58 20.87 -24.63
N LYS A 133 -22.87 19.75 -24.42
CA LYS A 133 -22.20 19.43 -23.16
C LYS A 133 -21.23 20.54 -22.76
N LYS A 134 -20.34 20.92 -23.69
CA LYS A 134 -19.37 21.99 -23.48
C LYS A 134 -20.04 23.31 -23.08
N ASN A 135 -21.02 23.77 -23.85
CA ASN A 135 -21.71 25.03 -23.58
C ASN A 135 -22.43 25.04 -22.23
N THR A 136 -23.06 23.91 -21.87
CA THR A 136 -23.77 23.77 -20.60
C THR A 136 -22.80 23.79 -19.42
N LEU A 137 -21.69 23.04 -19.50
CA LEU A 137 -20.67 23.01 -18.44
C LEU A 137 -19.96 24.37 -18.28
N ILE A 138 -19.64 25.07 -19.38
CA ILE A 138 -19.10 26.43 -19.32
C ILE A 138 -20.12 27.39 -18.68
N SER A 139 -21.41 27.26 -19.03
CA SER A 139 -22.48 28.04 -18.39
C SER A 139 -22.57 27.78 -16.88
N ALA A 140 -22.37 26.52 -16.45
CA ALA A 140 -22.27 26.12 -15.04
C ALA A 140 -21.24 26.97 -14.30
N VAL A 141 -20.01 26.92 -14.79
CA VAL A 141 -18.86 27.60 -14.20
C VAL A 141 -19.10 29.10 -14.12
N ASN A 142 -19.58 29.69 -15.21
CA ASN A 142 -19.86 31.12 -15.25
C ASN A 142 -20.92 31.55 -14.23
N ARG A 143 -21.96 30.74 -14.02
CA ARG A 143 -23.01 31.02 -13.03
C ARG A 143 -22.52 30.81 -11.60
N ILE A 144 -21.68 29.79 -11.34
CA ILE A 144 -21.00 29.60 -10.05
C ILE A 144 -20.12 30.82 -9.75
N ASN A 145 -19.31 31.27 -10.70
CA ASN A 145 -18.46 32.45 -10.56
C ASN A 145 -19.26 33.72 -10.28
N ALA A 146 -20.43 33.88 -10.92
CA ALA A 146 -21.33 34.99 -10.65
C ALA A 146 -21.89 34.95 -9.21
N LEU A 147 -22.19 33.77 -8.66
CA LEU A 147 -22.63 33.61 -7.28
C LEU A 147 -21.53 33.97 -6.28
N ILE A 148 -20.28 33.57 -6.54
CA ILE A 148 -19.11 33.96 -5.74
C ILE A 148 -19.02 35.49 -5.65
N GLN A 149 -19.16 36.20 -6.77
CA GLN A 149 -19.14 37.67 -6.80
C GLN A 149 -20.35 38.31 -6.11
N ARG A 150 -21.55 37.75 -6.28
CA ARG A 150 -22.79 38.28 -5.67
C ARG A 150 -22.79 38.16 -4.16
N LYS A 151 -22.19 37.11 -3.60
CA LYS A 151 -22.00 36.96 -2.14
C LYS A 151 -21.27 38.15 -1.54
N GLU A 152 -20.23 38.65 -2.20
CA GLU A 152 -19.49 39.84 -1.74
C GLU A 152 -20.34 41.11 -1.71
N GLN A 153 -21.29 41.24 -2.64
CA GLN A 153 -22.25 42.34 -2.61
C GLN A 153 -23.19 42.22 -1.41
N GLN A 154 -23.68 41.01 -1.11
CA GLN A 154 -24.54 40.75 0.05
C GLN A 154 -23.80 40.98 1.38
N LYS A 155 -22.55 40.54 1.52
CA LYS A 155 -21.73 40.78 2.71
C LYS A 155 -21.59 42.28 3.01
N LYS A 156 -21.39 43.11 1.97
CA LYS A 156 -21.35 44.59 2.08
C LYS A 156 -22.70 45.22 2.43
N GLN A 157 -23.82 44.61 2.02
CA GLN A 157 -25.16 45.10 2.37
C GLN A 157 -25.48 44.82 3.85
N ILE A 158 -25.14 43.62 4.33
CA ILE A 158 -25.32 43.20 5.72
C ILE A 158 -24.48 44.07 6.66
N SER A 159 -23.22 44.33 6.31
CA SER A 159 -22.33 45.14 7.15
C SER A 159 -22.82 46.58 7.34
N LYS A 160 -23.63 47.10 6.40
CA LYS A 160 -24.25 48.44 6.48
C LYS A 160 -25.53 48.47 7.32
N ASN A 161 -26.15 47.32 7.57
CA ASN A 161 -27.37 47.21 8.37
C ASN A 161 -27.03 46.83 9.81
N SER A 162 -27.23 47.76 10.75
CA SER A 162 -26.88 47.59 12.16
C SER A 162 -27.57 46.41 12.84
N THR A 163 -28.75 45.99 12.37
CA THR A 163 -29.50 44.87 12.94
C THR A 163 -28.98 43.52 12.45
N TYR A 164 -28.55 43.43 11.19
CA TYR A 164 -28.08 42.17 10.59
C TYR A 164 -26.62 41.88 10.87
N ASN A 165 -25.81 42.91 11.10
CA ASN A 165 -24.38 42.82 11.41
C ASN A 165 -24.09 42.20 12.80
N GLN A 166 -25.09 42.10 13.68
CA GLN A 166 -24.91 41.58 15.04
C GLN A 166 -25.02 40.05 15.16
N ASP A 167 -25.57 39.35 14.16
CA ASP A 167 -25.69 37.89 14.19
C ASP A 167 -24.47 37.22 13.50
N PRO A 168 -23.52 36.63 14.27
CA PRO A 168 -22.33 36.01 13.70
C PRO A 168 -22.65 34.83 12.77
N ASN A 169 -23.82 34.22 12.89
CA ASN A 169 -24.22 33.10 12.04
C ASN A 169 -24.46 33.54 10.59
N ASN A 170 -24.87 34.79 10.35
CA ASN A 170 -25.06 35.29 8.99
C ASN A 170 -23.72 35.32 8.22
N TYR A 171 -22.64 35.74 8.89
CA TYR A 171 -21.31 35.75 8.31
C TYR A 171 -20.75 34.35 8.12
N PHE A 172 -20.91 33.47 9.11
CA PHE A 172 -20.54 32.06 8.99
C PHE A 172 -21.20 31.41 7.76
N ILE A 173 -22.51 31.57 7.59
CA ILE A 173 -23.26 30.97 6.47
C ILE A 173 -22.76 31.49 5.13
N LEU A 174 -22.53 32.80 5.00
CA LEU A 174 -22.02 33.39 3.76
C LEU A 174 -20.59 32.97 3.45
N ASP A 175 -19.73 32.88 4.46
CA ASP A 175 -18.34 32.46 4.27
C ASP A 175 -18.26 30.97 3.92
N TYR A 176 -19.08 30.11 4.55
CA TYR A 176 -19.20 28.70 4.13
C TYR A 176 -19.77 28.53 2.72
N LEU A 177 -20.75 29.38 2.33
CA LEU A 177 -21.26 29.41 0.96
C LEU A 177 -20.18 29.75 -0.05
N GLU A 178 -19.33 30.76 0.22
CA GLU A 178 -18.21 31.11 -0.65
C GLU A 178 -17.23 29.94 -0.80
N ILE A 179 -16.78 29.36 0.31
CA ILE A 179 -15.85 28.23 0.30
C ILE A 179 -16.44 27.05 -0.50
N THR A 180 -17.74 26.79 -0.36
CA THR A 180 -18.42 25.72 -1.11
C THR A 180 -18.57 26.04 -2.59
N LEU A 181 -18.80 27.30 -2.98
CA LEU A 181 -18.82 27.70 -4.39
C LEU A 181 -17.43 27.61 -5.03
N ILE A 182 -16.37 27.95 -4.28
CA ILE A 182 -14.97 27.73 -4.69
C ILE A 182 -14.73 26.22 -4.90
N ARG A 183 -15.14 25.39 -3.94
CA ARG A 183 -15.07 23.92 -4.06
C ARG A 183 -15.78 23.42 -5.32
N LEU A 184 -17.02 23.85 -5.57
CA LEU A 184 -17.79 23.48 -6.76
C LEU A 184 -17.07 23.84 -8.06
N HIS A 185 -16.51 25.04 -8.14
CA HIS A 185 -15.72 25.47 -9.30
C HIS A 185 -14.52 24.55 -9.53
N LEU A 186 -13.78 24.20 -8.47
CA LEU A 186 -12.64 23.29 -8.56
C LEU A 186 -13.06 21.86 -8.93
N GLU A 187 -14.16 21.35 -8.38
CA GLU A 187 -14.70 20.03 -8.74
C GLU A 187 -15.11 19.99 -10.22
N VAL A 188 -15.73 21.06 -10.75
CA VAL A 188 -16.06 21.17 -12.18
C VAL A 188 -14.79 21.22 -13.05
N LYS A 189 -13.77 21.99 -12.63
CA LYS A 189 -12.47 22.03 -13.32
C LYS A 189 -11.86 20.63 -13.43
N GLU A 190 -11.87 19.87 -12.33
CA GLU A 190 -11.18 18.59 -12.23
C GLU A 190 -11.92 17.43 -12.91
N LEU A 191 -13.26 17.45 -12.94
CA LEU A 191 -14.06 16.40 -13.56
C LEU A 191 -14.26 16.61 -15.07
N PHE A 192 -14.27 17.86 -15.53
CA PHE A 192 -14.70 18.20 -16.89
C PHE A 192 -13.64 18.98 -17.68
N GLU A 193 -12.36 18.76 -17.38
CA GLU A 193 -11.22 19.49 -17.96
C GLU A 193 -11.32 19.67 -19.48
N ASN A 194 -11.68 18.59 -20.21
CA ASN A 194 -11.83 18.59 -21.66
C ASN A 194 -12.92 19.54 -22.20
N TYR A 195 -13.92 19.89 -21.37
CA TYR A 195 -15.02 20.76 -21.72
C TYR A 195 -14.79 22.21 -21.30
N VAL A 196 -14.21 22.42 -20.11
CA VAL A 196 -14.17 23.74 -19.47
C VAL A 196 -12.81 24.42 -19.52
N ALA A 197 -11.78 23.80 -20.11
CA ALA A 197 -10.46 24.39 -20.28
C ALA A 197 -10.52 25.84 -20.79
N GLY A 198 -9.75 26.72 -20.15
CA GLY A 198 -9.73 28.17 -20.42
C GLY A 198 -10.87 28.98 -19.78
N ASN A 199 -11.87 28.35 -19.16
CA ASN A 199 -12.98 29.01 -18.46
C ASN A 199 -12.95 28.79 -16.94
N VAL A 200 -11.98 27.99 -16.46
CA VAL A 200 -11.81 27.65 -15.05
C VAL A 200 -10.46 28.13 -14.54
N TYR A 201 -10.46 28.48 -13.26
CA TYR A 201 -9.31 28.89 -12.46
C TYR A 201 -8.96 27.86 -11.38
N ASP A 202 -7.71 27.85 -10.92
CA ASP A 202 -7.30 27.24 -9.65
C ASP A 202 -7.68 28.15 -8.47
N GLU A 203 -7.43 27.72 -7.22
CA GLU A 203 -7.81 28.50 -6.03
C GLU A 203 -7.22 29.91 -6.07
N ALA A 204 -5.94 30.04 -6.40
CA ALA A 204 -5.26 31.34 -6.54
C ALA A 204 -5.88 32.23 -7.63
N GLY A 205 -6.22 31.64 -8.78
CA GLY A 205 -6.89 32.30 -9.89
C GLY A 205 -8.30 32.79 -9.52
N ILE A 206 -9.06 32.03 -8.72
CA ILE A 206 -10.37 32.44 -8.21
C ILE A 206 -10.22 33.68 -7.33
N TYR A 207 -9.28 33.68 -6.38
CA TYR A 207 -9.05 34.82 -5.49
C TYR A 207 -8.65 36.09 -6.25
N SER A 208 -7.69 35.96 -7.16
CA SER A 208 -7.15 37.08 -7.93
C SER A 208 -8.12 37.63 -8.98
N THR A 209 -8.81 36.74 -9.72
CA THR A 209 -9.61 37.13 -10.90
C THR A 209 -11.08 37.34 -10.56
N ILE A 210 -11.68 36.44 -9.78
CA ILE A 210 -13.12 36.47 -9.49
C ILE A 210 -13.40 37.34 -8.27
N LEU A 211 -12.75 37.05 -7.13
CA LEU A 211 -12.95 37.76 -5.87
C LEU A 211 -12.22 39.10 -5.81
N LYS A 212 -11.15 39.25 -6.61
CA LYS A 212 -10.27 40.43 -6.62
C LYS A 212 -9.72 40.75 -5.22
N LYS A 213 -9.26 39.70 -4.54
CA LYS A 213 -8.70 39.73 -3.18
C LYS A 213 -7.39 38.96 -3.14
N PRO A 214 -6.48 39.28 -2.19
CA PRO A 214 -5.35 38.41 -1.94
C PRO A 214 -5.83 37.01 -1.55
N GLN A 215 -5.11 35.99 -2.00
CA GLN A 215 -5.34 34.63 -1.54
C GLN A 215 -5.08 34.54 -0.03
N PRO A 216 -5.91 33.82 0.74
CA PRO A 216 -5.65 33.51 2.13
C PRO A 216 -4.30 32.83 2.32
N THR A 217 -3.64 33.07 3.45
CA THR A 217 -2.35 32.43 3.78
C THR A 217 -2.49 30.91 3.89
N GLU A 218 -3.62 30.43 4.40
CA GLU A 218 -3.98 29.02 4.41
C GLU A 218 -5.05 28.73 3.36
N SER A 219 -4.84 27.67 2.56
CA SER A 219 -5.87 27.18 1.64
C SER A 219 -7.13 26.77 2.40
N HIS A 220 -8.29 27.06 1.79
CA HIS A 220 -9.57 26.53 2.26
C HIS A 220 -9.76 25.07 1.88
N ILE A 221 -8.95 24.54 0.98
CA ILE A 221 -8.97 23.13 0.60
C ILE A 221 -8.25 22.35 1.69
N LYS A 222 -8.99 21.43 2.32
CA LYS A 222 -8.45 20.53 3.33
C LYS A 222 -7.68 19.40 2.66
N ASP A 223 -8.34 18.68 1.77
CA ASP A 223 -7.74 17.61 0.97
C ASP A 223 -8.58 17.27 -0.28
N THR A 224 -8.02 16.47 -1.17
CA THR A 224 -8.65 16.01 -2.42
C THR A 224 -8.80 14.50 -2.47
N VAL A 225 -8.89 13.84 -1.31
CA VAL A 225 -8.95 12.37 -1.21
C VAL A 225 -10.18 11.81 -1.93
N GLY A 226 -11.34 12.43 -1.74
CA GLY A 226 -12.57 12.00 -2.39
C GLY A 226 -12.49 12.05 -3.92
N LEU A 227 -11.86 13.10 -4.46
CA LEU A 227 -11.63 13.29 -5.89
C LEU A 227 -10.65 12.24 -6.44
N ASN A 228 -9.56 11.98 -5.72
CA ASN A 228 -8.58 10.96 -6.10
C ASN A 228 -9.25 9.59 -6.16
N HIS A 229 -9.92 9.19 -5.09
CA HIS A 229 -10.64 7.92 -5.02
C HIS A 229 -11.67 7.76 -6.14
N PHE A 230 -12.45 8.81 -6.41
CA PHE A 230 -13.43 8.81 -7.49
C PHE A 230 -12.79 8.59 -8.86
N LYS A 231 -11.72 9.35 -9.17
CA LYS A 231 -10.99 9.24 -10.45
C LYS A 231 -10.32 7.87 -10.60
N VAL A 232 -9.71 7.33 -9.55
CA VAL A 232 -9.06 6.02 -9.54
C VAL A 232 -10.07 4.89 -9.71
N SER A 233 -11.13 4.89 -8.91
CA SER A 233 -12.19 3.87 -9.00
C SER A 233 -12.85 3.87 -10.36
N HIS A 234 -13.15 5.05 -10.89
CA HIS A 234 -13.70 5.21 -12.23
C HIS A 234 -12.75 4.68 -13.30
N TYR A 235 -11.46 5.04 -13.25
CA TYR A 235 -10.45 4.55 -14.18
C TYR A 235 -10.32 3.02 -14.16
N ILE A 236 -10.25 2.42 -12.97
CA ILE A 236 -10.09 0.97 -12.81
C ILE A 236 -11.32 0.23 -13.36
N ASN A 237 -12.53 0.76 -13.16
CA ASN A 237 -13.76 0.13 -13.63
C ASN A 237 -13.98 0.25 -15.15
N GLN A 238 -13.09 0.94 -15.88
CA GLN A 238 -13.14 0.97 -17.34
C GLN A 238 -12.72 -0.37 -17.95
N THR A 239 -13.21 -0.66 -19.15
CA THR A 239 -12.92 -1.92 -19.88
C THR A 239 -11.48 -2.08 -20.36
N LYS A 240 -10.72 -0.98 -20.43
CA LYS A 240 -9.38 -0.95 -21.04
C LYS A 240 -8.48 -0.02 -20.27
N HIS A 241 -7.26 -0.50 -20.04
CA HIS A 241 -6.25 0.22 -19.28
C HIS A 241 -4.92 0.19 -20.04
N LYS A 242 -4.14 1.26 -19.87
CA LYS A 242 -2.76 1.35 -20.36
C LYS A 242 -1.81 1.36 -19.16
N LYS A 243 -0.68 0.68 -19.27
CA LYS A 243 0.33 0.59 -18.20
C LYS A 243 0.83 1.95 -17.77
N GLU A 244 1.10 2.82 -18.75
CA GLU A 244 1.60 4.17 -18.54
C GLU A 244 0.59 5.00 -17.73
N THR A 245 -0.68 4.94 -18.13
CA THR A 245 -1.76 5.63 -17.41
C THR A 245 -2.00 5.05 -16.01
N THR A 246 -1.86 3.73 -15.83
CA THR A 246 -1.96 3.13 -14.49
C THR A 246 -0.84 3.66 -13.58
N LEU A 247 0.38 3.78 -14.10
CA LEU A 247 1.51 4.34 -13.35
C LEU A 247 1.31 5.82 -13.02
N GLU A 248 0.80 6.62 -13.96
CA GLU A 248 0.43 8.03 -13.72
C GLU A 248 -0.58 8.16 -12.56
N TRP A 249 -1.58 7.27 -12.49
CA TRP A 249 -2.55 7.25 -11.38
C TRP A 249 -1.93 6.83 -10.05
N ILE A 250 -0.95 5.91 -10.07
CA ILE A 250 -0.20 5.56 -8.85
C ILE A 250 0.53 6.80 -8.33
N LEU A 251 1.30 7.48 -9.19
CA LEU A 251 2.04 8.68 -8.83
C LEU A 251 1.11 9.79 -8.32
N TYR A 252 -0.01 10.04 -9.00
CA TYR A 252 -1.01 11.01 -8.56
C TYR A 252 -1.56 10.71 -7.15
N SER A 253 -1.77 9.43 -6.83
CA SER A 253 -2.26 9.00 -5.51
C SER A 253 -1.19 9.11 -4.43
N LEU A 254 0.06 8.79 -4.75
CA LEU A 254 1.22 8.99 -3.87
C LEU A 254 1.46 10.47 -3.58
N GLU A 255 1.42 11.33 -4.60
CA GLU A 255 1.54 12.78 -4.43
C GLU A 255 0.41 13.35 -3.55
N THR A 256 -0.82 12.88 -3.77
CA THR A 256 -1.97 13.27 -2.93
C THR A 256 -1.75 12.83 -1.49
N TYR A 257 -1.27 11.61 -1.26
CA TYR A 257 -0.96 11.13 0.07
C TYR A 257 0.14 11.98 0.73
N ALA A 258 1.26 12.17 0.04
CA ALA A 258 2.42 12.91 0.54
C ALA A 258 2.10 14.39 0.78
N LYS A 259 1.14 14.97 0.04
CA LYS A 259 0.70 16.35 0.26
C LYS A 259 -0.11 16.51 1.55
N TYR A 260 -0.93 15.53 1.92
CA TYR A 260 -1.93 15.69 2.98
C TYR A 260 -1.66 14.87 4.26
N PHE A 261 -0.81 13.82 4.21
CA PHE A 261 -0.67 12.85 5.30
C PHE A 261 0.79 12.54 5.69
N GLN A 262 1.66 13.55 5.74
CA GLN A 262 3.08 13.37 6.10
C GLN A 262 3.33 12.98 7.56
N ASN A 263 2.38 13.25 8.47
CA ASN A 263 2.55 13.00 9.89
C ASN A 263 1.50 12.01 10.39
N ASP A 264 1.86 11.23 11.41
CA ASP A 264 0.89 10.37 12.09
C ASP A 264 -0.11 11.20 12.90
N THR A 265 -1.38 10.87 12.70
CA THR A 265 -2.53 11.54 13.29
C THR A 265 -3.30 10.54 14.14
N THR A 266 -3.77 10.99 15.31
CA THR A 266 -4.70 10.22 16.14
C THR A 266 -6.16 10.46 15.73
N ASN A 267 -6.40 11.34 14.74
CA ASN A 267 -7.74 11.69 14.29
C ASN A 267 -8.36 10.55 13.45
N THR A 268 -9.48 10.01 13.92
CA THR A 268 -10.18 8.90 13.28
C THR A 268 -10.64 9.22 11.85
N GLU A 269 -11.09 10.44 11.57
CA GLU A 269 -11.54 10.82 10.22
C GLU A 269 -10.37 10.97 9.26
N GLU A 270 -9.25 11.49 9.75
CA GLU A 270 -8.02 11.56 8.97
C GLU A 270 -7.46 10.17 8.66
N ALA A 271 -7.47 9.26 9.64
CA ALA A 271 -7.09 7.86 9.44
C ALA A 271 -7.97 7.16 8.38
N LYS A 272 -9.28 7.44 8.34
CA LYS A 272 -10.17 6.92 7.28
C LYS A 272 -9.77 7.44 5.90
N ARG A 273 -9.48 8.73 5.76
CA ARG A 273 -9.06 9.33 4.47
C ARG A 273 -7.69 8.80 4.01
N LYS A 274 -6.77 8.62 4.96
CA LYS A 274 -5.48 7.97 4.74
C LYS A 274 -5.66 6.53 4.22
N LYS A 275 -6.59 5.77 4.81
CA LYS A 275 -6.91 4.40 4.39
C LYS A 275 -7.42 4.34 2.95
N ILE A 276 -8.30 5.26 2.55
CA ILE A 276 -8.84 5.32 1.17
C ILE A 276 -7.71 5.45 0.15
N LEU A 277 -6.77 6.37 0.34
CA LEU A 277 -5.64 6.53 -0.58
C LEU A 277 -4.73 5.30 -0.63
N LEU A 278 -4.51 4.63 0.51
CA LEU A 278 -3.75 3.37 0.53
C LEU A 278 -4.47 2.27 -0.26
N GLU A 279 -5.79 2.17 -0.13
CA GLU A 279 -6.61 1.24 -0.93
C GLU A 279 -6.53 1.57 -2.43
N ASP A 280 -6.57 2.85 -2.80
CA ASP A 280 -6.40 3.30 -4.19
C ASP A 280 -5.03 2.90 -4.76
N ILE A 281 -3.94 3.14 -4.01
CA ILE A 281 -2.59 2.73 -4.39
C ILE A 281 -2.51 1.21 -4.52
N GLN A 282 -3.06 0.45 -3.58
CA GLN A 282 -3.05 -1.02 -3.60
C GLN A 282 -3.78 -1.56 -4.84
N ALA A 283 -4.97 -1.04 -5.14
CA ALA A 283 -5.75 -1.45 -6.31
C ALA A 283 -4.99 -1.15 -7.62
N LEU A 284 -4.37 0.03 -7.73
CA LEU A 284 -3.58 0.42 -8.90
C LEU A 284 -2.30 -0.40 -9.07
N GLU A 285 -1.57 -0.69 -7.98
CA GLU A 285 -0.40 -1.56 -8.02
C GLU A 285 -0.77 -2.99 -8.45
N ASN A 286 -1.89 -3.52 -7.94
CA ASN A 286 -2.43 -4.81 -8.34
C ASN A 286 -2.84 -4.81 -9.82
N LEU A 287 -3.52 -3.76 -10.30
CA LEU A 287 -3.87 -3.59 -11.71
C LEU A 287 -2.61 -3.58 -12.60
N TYR A 288 -1.60 -2.79 -12.24
CA TYR A 288 -0.36 -2.70 -12.98
C TYR A 288 0.35 -4.06 -13.04
N PHE A 289 0.37 -4.78 -11.91
CA PHE A 289 0.94 -6.13 -11.83
C PHE A 289 0.25 -7.11 -12.78
N VAL A 290 -1.09 -7.18 -12.75
CA VAL A 290 -1.88 -8.03 -13.64
C VAL A 290 -1.59 -7.72 -15.11
N GLN A 291 -1.52 -6.45 -15.48
CA GLN A 291 -1.14 -6.02 -16.83
C GLN A 291 0.31 -6.36 -17.19
N HIS A 292 1.23 -6.23 -16.22
CA HIS A 292 2.65 -6.47 -16.43
C HIS A 292 2.93 -7.93 -16.72
N TYR A 293 2.39 -8.82 -15.89
CA TYR A 293 2.53 -10.27 -15.98
C TYR A 293 1.53 -10.93 -16.96
N LYS A 294 0.65 -10.13 -17.60
CA LYS A 294 -0.36 -10.60 -18.56
C LYS A 294 -1.29 -11.67 -17.97
N ILE A 295 -1.62 -11.53 -16.68
CA ILE A 295 -2.52 -12.43 -15.98
C ILE A 295 -3.95 -12.18 -16.49
N LYS A 296 -4.67 -13.27 -16.79
CA LYS A 296 -6.07 -13.18 -17.21
C LYS A 296 -6.96 -13.07 -15.98
N LEU A 297 -7.49 -11.87 -15.74
CA LEU A 297 -8.50 -11.64 -14.71
C LEU A 297 -9.82 -11.27 -15.40
N GLU A 298 -10.86 -12.08 -15.17
CA GLU A 298 -12.21 -11.76 -15.63
C GLU A 298 -12.79 -10.63 -14.78
N ASN A 299 -13.41 -9.64 -15.42
CA ASN A 299 -14.09 -8.52 -14.76
C ASN A 299 -13.18 -7.71 -13.80
N ILE A 300 -12.22 -6.99 -14.36
CA ILE A 300 -11.38 -6.06 -13.59
C ILE A 300 -12.25 -4.92 -13.04
N THR A 301 -12.37 -4.85 -11.73
CA THR A 301 -13.06 -3.78 -11.01
C THR A 301 -12.24 -3.34 -9.80
N TYR A 302 -12.51 -2.15 -9.29
CA TYR A 302 -11.86 -1.62 -8.08
C TYR A 302 -11.98 -2.60 -6.91
N THR A 303 -13.20 -3.09 -6.65
CA THR A 303 -13.47 -4.04 -5.56
C THR A 303 -12.70 -5.34 -5.74
N ASN A 304 -12.66 -5.89 -6.96
CA ASN A 304 -11.99 -7.17 -7.23
C ASN A 304 -10.47 -7.10 -7.04
N LEU A 305 -9.86 -5.94 -7.27
CA LEU A 305 -8.42 -5.73 -7.07
C LEU A 305 -8.04 -5.54 -5.60
N LEU A 306 -9.02 -5.46 -4.70
CA LEU A 306 -8.83 -5.41 -3.24
C LEU A 306 -9.32 -6.68 -2.54
N ASP A 307 -10.15 -7.48 -3.21
CA ASP A 307 -10.72 -8.70 -2.66
C ASP A 307 -9.68 -9.81 -2.55
N ALA A 308 -9.40 -10.22 -1.30
CA ALA A 308 -8.46 -11.29 -0.98
C ALA A 308 -8.82 -12.61 -1.68
N GLU A 309 -10.10 -12.94 -1.85
CA GLU A 309 -10.51 -14.17 -2.53
C GLU A 309 -10.09 -14.19 -4.01
N ILE A 310 -9.89 -13.01 -4.61
CA ILE A 310 -9.48 -12.83 -6.01
C ILE A 310 -7.96 -12.63 -6.13
N VAL A 311 -7.37 -11.79 -5.27
CA VAL A 311 -5.94 -11.44 -5.38
C VAL A 311 -5.00 -12.50 -4.81
N GLU A 312 -5.44 -13.28 -3.82
CA GLU A 312 -4.60 -14.29 -3.16
C GLU A 312 -4.22 -15.45 -4.09
N PRO A 313 -5.13 -16.02 -4.90
CA PRO A 313 -4.76 -17.00 -5.92
C PRO A 313 -3.72 -16.46 -6.91
N ILE A 314 -3.90 -15.22 -7.37
CA ILE A 314 -2.95 -14.57 -8.31
C ILE A 314 -1.56 -14.47 -7.70
N PHE A 315 -1.47 -14.06 -6.42
CA PHE A 315 -0.22 -14.02 -5.69
C PHE A 315 0.40 -15.41 -5.56
N ASN A 316 -0.36 -16.40 -5.10
CA ASN A 316 0.14 -17.75 -4.84
C ASN A 316 0.64 -18.45 -6.10
N ASP A 317 -0.10 -18.34 -7.21
CA ASP A 317 0.31 -18.93 -8.49
C ASP A 317 1.61 -18.29 -8.97
N THR A 318 1.69 -16.95 -8.95
CA THR A 318 2.90 -16.24 -9.39
C THR A 318 4.09 -16.51 -8.48
N PHE A 319 3.84 -16.60 -7.17
CA PHE A 319 4.84 -16.95 -6.16
C PHE A 319 5.40 -18.34 -6.41
N GLN A 320 4.53 -19.34 -6.62
CA GLN A 320 4.93 -20.73 -6.87
C GLN A 320 5.73 -20.85 -8.16
N ASP A 321 5.27 -20.22 -9.24
CA ASP A 321 5.98 -20.23 -10.53
C ASP A 321 7.42 -19.69 -10.39
N ILE A 322 7.59 -18.59 -9.67
CA ILE A 322 8.91 -17.97 -9.44
C ILE A 322 9.77 -18.83 -8.51
N GLU A 323 9.18 -19.37 -7.43
CA GLU A 323 9.92 -20.24 -6.52
C GLU A 323 10.40 -21.51 -7.22
N GLU A 324 9.55 -22.15 -8.02
CA GLU A 324 9.95 -23.31 -8.82
C GLU A 324 11.06 -22.96 -9.82
N ASP A 325 11.00 -21.81 -10.48
CA ASP A 325 12.06 -21.38 -11.40
C ASP A 325 13.40 -21.16 -10.68
N ILE A 326 13.37 -20.60 -9.48
CA ILE A 326 14.56 -20.44 -8.63
C ILE A 326 15.10 -21.82 -8.21
N GLU A 327 14.27 -22.72 -7.68
CA GLU A 327 14.72 -24.01 -7.13
C GLU A 327 15.15 -25.03 -8.20
N LYS A 328 14.77 -24.83 -9.47
CA LYS A 328 15.31 -25.63 -10.61
C LYS A 328 16.83 -25.51 -10.76
N HIS A 329 17.47 -24.52 -10.13
CA HIS A 329 18.89 -24.27 -10.26
C HIS A 329 19.67 -24.55 -8.97
N ASN A 330 20.68 -25.42 -9.05
CA ASN A 330 21.54 -25.76 -7.92
C ASN A 330 22.59 -24.69 -7.58
N PHE A 331 22.92 -23.80 -8.51
CA PHE A 331 23.98 -22.81 -8.34
C PHE A 331 23.41 -21.46 -7.91
N ALA A 332 24.00 -20.87 -6.86
CA ALA A 332 23.53 -19.64 -6.25
C ALA A 332 23.55 -18.43 -7.21
N ASP A 333 24.56 -18.30 -8.06
CA ASP A 333 24.65 -17.25 -9.08
C ASP A 333 23.47 -17.29 -10.07
N LYS A 334 23.07 -18.49 -10.49
CA LYS A 334 21.91 -18.68 -11.38
C LYS A 334 20.60 -18.30 -10.68
N ARG A 335 20.44 -18.72 -9.42
CA ARG A 335 19.27 -18.36 -8.59
C ARG A 335 19.17 -16.85 -8.40
N LEU A 336 20.28 -16.20 -8.02
CA LEU A 336 20.35 -14.75 -7.84
C LEU A 336 20.07 -13.98 -9.14
N ASN A 337 20.52 -14.50 -10.29
CA ASN A 337 20.20 -13.91 -11.60
C ASN A 337 18.69 -13.95 -11.91
N ILE A 338 17.99 -15.02 -11.55
CA ILE A 338 16.52 -15.11 -11.71
C ILE A 338 15.84 -14.10 -10.78
N ILE A 339 16.21 -14.10 -9.51
CA ILE A 339 15.64 -13.17 -8.51
C ILE A 339 15.86 -11.72 -8.95
N THR A 340 17.06 -11.37 -9.42
CA THR A 340 17.39 -10.02 -9.92
C THR A 340 16.48 -9.62 -11.09
N LYS A 341 16.20 -10.53 -12.02
CA LYS A 341 15.29 -10.27 -13.14
C LYS A 341 13.86 -10.04 -12.68
N GLU A 342 13.36 -10.81 -11.70
CA GLU A 342 12.02 -10.60 -11.15
C GLU A 342 11.94 -9.28 -10.36
N ILE A 343 12.94 -8.94 -9.55
CA ILE A 343 13.01 -7.64 -8.86
C ILE A 343 13.02 -6.49 -9.88
N GLN A 344 13.74 -6.62 -11.00
CA GLN A 344 13.72 -5.61 -12.06
C GLN A 344 12.33 -5.38 -12.66
N LYS A 345 11.49 -6.42 -12.80
CA LYS A 345 10.09 -6.26 -13.26
C LYS A 345 9.25 -5.48 -12.25
N LEU A 346 9.56 -5.61 -10.96
CA LEU A 346 8.92 -4.90 -9.86
C LEU A 346 9.52 -3.50 -9.61
N GLY A 347 10.50 -3.07 -10.41
CA GLY A 347 11.17 -1.78 -10.26
C GLY A 347 10.24 -0.56 -10.31
N PHE A 348 9.00 -0.71 -10.81
CA PHE A 348 7.98 0.33 -10.78
C PHE A 348 7.51 0.69 -9.36
N LEU A 349 7.84 -0.10 -8.33
CA LEU A 349 7.56 0.19 -6.92
C LEU A 349 8.54 1.20 -6.30
N ASN A 350 9.65 1.50 -6.98
CA ASN A 350 10.67 2.43 -6.50
C ASN A 350 10.28 3.86 -6.85
N TYR A 351 9.43 4.46 -6.02
CA TYR A 351 8.99 5.84 -6.19
C TYR A 351 9.96 6.81 -5.51
N ASP A 352 10.14 7.99 -6.12
CA ASP A 352 10.90 9.10 -5.52
C ASP A 352 10.11 9.85 -4.42
N ILE A 353 9.01 9.26 -3.93
CA ILE A 353 8.10 9.84 -2.94
C ILE A 353 8.15 8.98 -1.68
N GLU A 354 8.65 9.55 -0.58
CA GLU A 354 8.72 8.87 0.72
C GLU A 354 7.36 8.89 1.43
N ILE A 355 6.84 7.70 1.77
CA ILE A 355 5.58 7.52 2.49
C ILE A 355 5.75 6.42 3.54
N ASP A 356 5.54 6.77 4.82
CA ASP A 356 5.80 5.88 5.96
C ASP A 356 4.98 4.58 5.97
N ASN A 357 3.78 4.58 5.40
CA ASN A 357 2.90 3.40 5.39
C ASN A 357 2.99 2.53 4.15
N LEU A 358 3.71 3.00 3.13
CA LEU A 358 3.89 2.27 1.88
C LEU A 358 4.53 0.88 2.06
N PRO A 359 5.48 0.68 3.01
CA PRO A 359 6.06 -0.64 3.26
C PRO A 359 5.08 -1.68 3.81
N TYR A 360 3.97 -1.25 4.44
CA TYR A 360 2.99 -2.16 5.04
C TYR A 360 1.85 -2.52 4.09
N LEU A 361 1.80 -1.89 2.92
CA LEU A 361 0.77 -2.12 1.91
C LEU A 361 0.85 -3.57 1.40
N GLN A 362 -0.28 -4.28 1.39
CA GLN A 362 -0.35 -5.70 1.06
C GLN A 362 -0.70 -5.97 -0.42
N SER A 363 -0.25 -5.10 -1.32
CA SER A 363 -0.40 -5.35 -2.77
C SER A 363 0.42 -6.58 -3.19
N ILE A 364 -0.06 -7.27 -4.23
CA ILE A 364 0.62 -8.43 -4.82
C ILE A 364 2.09 -8.13 -5.14
N PRO A 365 2.43 -7.06 -5.89
CA PRO A 365 3.82 -6.78 -6.25
C PRO A 365 4.71 -6.49 -5.02
N ARG A 366 4.18 -5.86 -3.96
CA ARG A 366 4.97 -5.59 -2.74
C ARG A 366 5.27 -6.84 -1.95
N ARG A 367 4.27 -7.70 -1.76
CA ARG A 367 4.46 -9.01 -1.11
C ARG A 367 5.47 -9.86 -1.85
N LEU A 368 5.40 -9.86 -3.19
CA LEU A 368 6.35 -10.58 -4.02
C LEU A 368 7.77 -9.99 -3.92
N ASN A 369 7.90 -8.66 -3.95
CA ASN A 369 9.20 -8.01 -3.78
C ASN A 369 9.85 -8.34 -2.43
N LEU A 370 9.07 -8.31 -1.33
CA LEU A 370 9.55 -8.68 0.00
C LEU A 370 10.05 -10.14 0.04
N PHE A 371 9.32 -11.07 -0.57
CA PHE A 371 9.77 -12.46 -0.68
C PHE A 371 11.11 -12.56 -1.41
N LEU A 372 11.24 -11.90 -2.56
CA LEU A 372 12.46 -11.91 -3.38
C LEU A 372 13.66 -11.31 -2.65
N GLU A 373 13.47 -10.23 -1.90
CA GLU A 373 14.51 -9.64 -1.05
C GLU A 373 14.96 -10.60 0.07
N ILE A 374 14.01 -11.25 0.74
CA ILE A 374 14.32 -12.26 1.78
C ILE A 374 15.08 -13.45 1.16
N LYS A 375 14.65 -13.93 0.00
CA LYS A 375 15.30 -15.05 -0.71
C LYS A 375 16.71 -14.69 -1.15
N THR A 376 16.93 -13.47 -1.64
CA THR A 376 18.25 -12.93 -1.99
C THR A 376 19.19 -13.00 -0.80
N LYS A 377 18.78 -12.41 0.33
CA LYS A 377 19.57 -12.40 1.58
C LYS A 377 19.89 -13.81 2.08
N SER A 378 18.94 -14.74 1.96
CA SER A 378 19.14 -16.15 2.35
C SER A 378 20.21 -16.85 1.48
N ILE A 379 20.18 -16.66 0.17
CA ILE A 379 21.16 -17.26 -0.74
C ILE A 379 22.56 -16.66 -0.53
N GLU A 380 22.65 -15.34 -0.35
CA GLU A 380 23.92 -14.66 -0.05
C GLU A 380 24.53 -15.10 1.29
N ALA A 381 23.68 -15.32 2.31
CA ALA A 381 24.12 -15.87 3.59
C ALA A 381 24.67 -17.31 3.45
N ASN A 382 24.06 -18.14 2.61
CA ASN A 382 24.54 -19.51 2.35
C ASN A 382 25.87 -19.54 1.58
N LEU A 383 26.09 -18.57 0.69
CA LEU A 383 27.37 -18.40 -0.02
C LEU A 383 28.53 -17.99 0.89
N SER A 384 28.22 -17.35 2.03
CA SER A 384 29.21 -16.86 3.00
C SER A 384 29.51 -17.85 4.13
N ILE A 385 28.96 -19.08 4.07
CA ILE A 385 29.31 -20.17 5.00
C ILE A 385 30.75 -20.63 4.73
N ASP A 386 31.64 -20.27 5.64
CA ASP A 386 33.01 -20.75 5.65
C ASP A 386 33.08 -22.19 6.20
N PHE A 387 33.01 -23.17 5.30
CA PHE A 387 33.12 -24.58 5.64
C PHE A 387 34.44 -24.95 6.33
N SER A 388 35.48 -24.10 6.26
CA SER A 388 36.73 -24.33 7.00
C SER A 388 36.57 -24.17 8.52
N LYS A 389 35.47 -23.58 8.98
CA LYS A 389 35.10 -23.48 10.41
C LYS A 389 34.34 -24.70 10.92
N ILE A 390 33.83 -25.55 10.02
CA ILE A 390 33.29 -26.86 10.38
C ILE A 390 34.49 -27.82 10.47
N THR A 391 35.34 -27.61 11.47
CA THR A 391 36.32 -28.62 11.86
C THR A 391 35.65 -29.50 12.89
N GLU A 392 35.44 -30.77 12.56
CA GLU A 392 35.12 -31.77 13.58
C GLU A 392 36.17 -31.67 14.69
N PRO A 393 35.78 -31.66 15.98
CA PRO A 393 36.76 -31.61 17.05
C PRO A 393 37.64 -32.86 16.95
N LYS A 394 38.93 -32.69 16.61
CA LYS A 394 39.92 -33.76 16.66
C LYS A 394 39.88 -34.37 18.06
N THR A 395 39.37 -35.58 18.20
CA THR A 395 39.46 -36.35 19.43
C THR A 395 40.92 -36.45 19.85
N ASN A 396 41.22 -36.14 21.12
CA ASN A 396 42.59 -36.22 21.62
C ASN A 396 43.14 -37.66 21.47
N PRO A 397 44.41 -37.84 21.05
CA PRO A 397 45.02 -39.17 20.92
C PRO A 397 44.98 -39.95 22.24
N LEU A 398 44.77 -41.26 22.15
CA LEU A 398 44.82 -42.19 23.28
C LEU A 398 46.25 -42.23 23.85
N LYS A 399 46.41 -41.84 25.11
CA LYS A 399 47.70 -41.93 25.82
C LYS A 399 47.94 -43.37 26.27
N THR A 400 49.04 -43.96 25.83
CA THR A 400 49.43 -45.34 26.16
C THR A 400 50.74 -45.38 26.93
N GLY A 401 50.93 -46.46 27.70
CA GLY A 401 52.21 -46.76 28.36
C GLY A 401 53.25 -47.40 27.43
N LEU A 402 52.88 -47.69 26.18
CA LEU A 402 53.73 -48.36 25.19
C LEU A 402 54.74 -47.39 24.58
N THR A 403 55.89 -47.90 24.16
CA THR A 403 56.87 -47.16 23.36
C THR A 403 56.49 -47.15 21.89
N VAL A 404 57.03 -46.21 21.10
CA VAL A 404 56.78 -46.14 19.66
C VAL A 404 57.13 -47.46 18.93
N PRO A 405 58.28 -48.12 19.20
CA PRO A 405 58.58 -49.43 18.62
C PRO A 405 57.56 -50.53 19.00
N GLN A 406 57.08 -50.53 20.25
CA GLN A 406 56.06 -51.49 20.70
C GLN A 406 54.72 -51.29 19.99
N ILE A 407 54.28 -50.05 19.79
CA ILE A 407 53.05 -49.75 19.04
C ILE A 407 53.23 -50.16 17.56
N ALA A 408 54.37 -49.82 16.96
CA ALA A 408 54.68 -50.19 15.58
C ALA A 408 54.63 -51.71 15.38
N PHE A 409 55.25 -52.48 16.29
CA PHE A 409 55.25 -53.93 16.19
C PHE A 409 53.87 -54.56 16.39
N LEU A 410 53.05 -54.03 17.32
CA LEU A 410 51.67 -54.50 17.51
C LEU A 410 50.85 -54.34 16.23
N PHE A 411 50.84 -53.13 15.65
CA PHE A 411 50.07 -52.89 14.43
C PHE A 411 50.66 -53.61 13.21
N LYS A 412 51.98 -53.88 13.20
CA LYS A 412 52.60 -54.75 12.20
C LYS A 412 52.01 -56.15 12.26
N ILE A 413 52.02 -56.80 13.44
CA ILE A 413 51.41 -58.12 13.64
C ILE A 413 49.94 -58.11 13.20
N LEU A 414 49.17 -57.10 13.62
CA LEU A 414 47.75 -57.00 13.27
C LEU A 414 47.50 -56.78 11.77
N SER A 415 48.41 -56.08 11.08
CA SER A 415 48.32 -55.86 9.63
C SER A 415 48.81 -57.03 8.78
N GLU A 416 49.72 -57.86 9.30
CA GLU A 416 50.35 -58.97 8.57
C GLU A 416 49.65 -60.32 8.83
N HIS A 417 48.86 -60.45 9.91
CA HIS A 417 48.03 -61.63 10.15
C HIS A 417 46.65 -61.51 9.48
N ASN A 418 46.47 -62.27 8.40
CA ASN A 418 45.26 -62.30 7.58
C ASN A 418 43.95 -62.65 8.33
N GLU A 419 44.03 -63.32 9.49
CA GLU A 419 42.85 -63.71 10.28
C GLU A 419 42.37 -62.64 11.29
N ILE A 420 43.20 -61.64 11.59
CA ILE A 420 42.88 -60.54 12.55
C ILE A 420 42.63 -59.20 11.81
N GLY A 421 43.25 -59.03 10.63
CA GLY A 421 42.73 -58.23 9.52
C GLY A 421 42.49 -56.73 9.76
N ILE A 422 43.55 -55.93 9.95
CA ILE A 422 43.43 -54.48 9.69
C ILE A 422 43.61 -54.24 8.18
N GLU A 423 42.50 -54.14 7.46
CA GLU A 423 42.53 -53.77 6.04
C GLU A 423 42.83 -52.27 5.86
N THR A 424 43.99 -51.96 5.26
CA THR A 424 44.33 -50.61 4.83
C THR A 424 44.75 -50.64 3.37
N LYS A 425 44.42 -49.59 2.59
CA LYS A 425 44.79 -49.55 1.17
C LYS A 425 46.29 -49.30 1.01
N THR A 426 46.90 -48.60 1.97
CA THR A 426 48.34 -48.39 2.02
C THR A 426 48.88 -48.45 3.46
N LYS A 427 50.14 -48.87 3.62
CA LYS A 427 50.84 -48.79 4.92
C LYS A 427 50.89 -47.35 5.46
N THR A 428 50.91 -46.35 4.57
CA THR A 428 50.90 -44.93 4.95
C THR A 428 49.61 -44.51 5.65
N GLU A 429 48.45 -45.04 5.24
CA GLU A 429 47.18 -44.81 5.93
C GLU A 429 47.24 -45.35 7.36
N LEU A 430 47.79 -46.56 7.55
CA LEU A 430 47.98 -47.15 8.87
C LEU A 430 48.90 -46.29 9.75
N TYR A 431 50.00 -45.76 9.18
CA TYR A 431 50.92 -44.89 9.93
C TYR A 431 50.27 -43.56 10.33
N ASN A 432 49.48 -42.97 9.42
CA ASN A 432 48.72 -41.76 9.72
C ASN A 432 47.69 -42.00 10.82
N PHE A 433 46.97 -43.12 10.75
CA PHE A 433 46.02 -43.51 11.79
C PHE A 433 46.72 -43.64 13.15
N ILE A 434 47.84 -44.36 13.23
CA ILE A 434 48.59 -44.54 14.48
C ILE A 434 49.10 -43.19 15.02
N SER A 435 49.67 -42.35 14.14
CA SER A 435 50.22 -41.04 14.50
C SER A 435 49.16 -40.09 15.06
N GLN A 436 47.95 -40.12 14.50
CA GLN A 436 46.84 -39.24 14.89
C GLN A 436 46.07 -39.73 16.11
N ASN A 437 46.03 -41.05 16.36
CA ASN A 437 45.18 -41.64 17.40
C ASN A 437 45.93 -42.11 18.64
N PHE A 438 47.26 -42.21 18.61
CA PHE A 438 48.05 -42.67 19.76
C PHE A 438 49.12 -41.67 20.20
N ALA A 439 49.30 -41.55 21.52
CA ALA A 439 50.40 -40.84 22.16
C ALA A 439 51.12 -41.76 23.16
N THR A 440 52.43 -41.63 23.28
CA THR A 440 53.26 -42.38 24.24
C THR A 440 53.73 -41.46 25.36
N LYS A 441 54.22 -42.01 26.49
CA LYS A 441 54.80 -41.19 27.57
C LYS A 441 55.95 -40.27 27.12
N LYS A 442 56.60 -40.55 25.99
CA LYS A 442 57.73 -39.78 25.44
C LYS A 442 57.42 -39.11 24.09
N SER A 443 56.18 -39.14 23.59
CA SER A 443 55.84 -38.44 22.35
C SER A 443 55.77 -36.93 22.57
N THR A 444 56.18 -36.14 21.58
CA THR A 444 56.06 -34.68 21.60
C THR A 444 54.60 -34.25 21.44
N GLU A 445 54.28 -32.97 21.64
CA GLU A 445 52.95 -32.39 21.38
C GLU A 445 52.45 -32.64 19.93
N LYS A 446 53.35 -32.98 19.00
CA LYS A 446 53.04 -33.29 17.60
C LYS A 446 52.74 -34.78 17.34
N GLY A 447 52.61 -35.61 18.37
CA GLY A 447 52.27 -37.03 18.25
C GLY A 447 53.47 -37.92 17.88
N ILE A 448 53.18 -39.13 17.39
CA ILE A 448 54.21 -40.10 16.98
C ILE A 448 54.68 -39.77 15.55
N SER A 449 55.99 -39.71 15.31
CA SER A 449 56.54 -39.46 13.97
C SER A 449 56.24 -40.62 13.01
N ILE A 450 55.56 -40.32 11.89
CA ILE A 450 55.27 -41.27 10.81
C ILE A 450 56.56 -41.89 10.26
N LYS A 451 57.64 -41.10 10.14
CA LYS A 451 58.95 -41.60 9.67
C LYS A 451 59.50 -42.69 10.59
N LYS A 452 59.47 -42.45 11.91
CA LYS A 452 59.90 -43.45 12.90
C LYS A 452 58.99 -44.68 12.93
N LEU A 453 57.67 -44.50 12.74
CA LEU A 453 56.74 -45.63 12.62
C LEU A 453 57.09 -46.51 11.42
N ALA A 454 57.35 -45.91 10.26
CA ALA A 454 57.74 -46.65 9.06
C ALA A 454 59.07 -47.40 9.24
N GLU A 455 60.07 -46.78 9.90
CA GLU A 455 61.34 -47.41 10.25
C GLU A 455 61.11 -48.68 11.11
N TYR A 456 60.39 -48.56 12.23
CA TYR A 456 60.12 -49.70 13.12
C TYR A 456 59.14 -50.74 12.54
N PHE A 457 58.28 -50.35 11.59
CA PHE A 457 57.45 -51.30 10.87
C PHE A 457 58.28 -52.17 9.92
N ASN A 458 59.26 -51.59 9.22
CA ASN A 458 60.08 -52.34 8.29
C ASN A 458 61.12 -53.18 9.04
N GLU A 459 61.78 -52.61 10.05
CA GLU A 459 62.79 -53.25 10.89
C GLU A 459 62.35 -53.21 12.36
N PRO A 460 61.61 -54.21 12.86
CA PRO A 460 61.07 -54.16 14.20
C PRO A 460 62.16 -54.32 15.26
N ASP A 461 62.11 -53.43 16.25
CA ASP A 461 63.03 -53.40 17.37
C ASP A 461 63.01 -54.72 18.18
N PRO A 462 64.15 -55.39 18.40
CA PRO A 462 64.21 -56.68 19.09
C PRO A 462 63.61 -56.66 20.50
N ASP A 463 63.76 -55.56 21.25
CA ASP A 463 63.21 -55.43 22.60
C ASP A 463 61.69 -55.29 22.55
N ALA A 464 61.15 -54.63 21.52
CA ALA A 464 59.71 -54.57 21.28
C ALA A 464 59.13 -55.95 20.89
N GLN A 465 59.86 -56.73 20.09
CA GLN A 465 59.47 -58.10 19.75
C GLN A 465 59.45 -58.99 20.99
N ALA A 466 60.52 -58.97 21.78
CA ALA A 466 60.64 -59.73 23.02
C ALA A 466 59.56 -59.35 24.04
N PHE A 467 59.25 -58.05 24.15
CA PHE A 467 58.17 -57.54 25.01
C PHE A 467 56.82 -58.16 24.67
N TRP A 468 56.42 -58.11 23.39
CA TRP A 468 55.12 -58.65 22.96
C TRP A 468 55.10 -60.17 23.00
N TYR A 469 56.19 -60.84 22.62
CA TYR A 469 56.30 -62.29 22.76
C TYR A 469 56.15 -62.71 24.22
N GLY A 470 56.78 -62.00 25.16
CA GLY A 470 56.65 -62.24 26.60
C GLY A 470 55.22 -62.06 27.10
N ILE A 471 54.52 -61.01 26.67
CA ILE A 471 53.10 -60.79 27.04
C ILE A 471 52.22 -61.93 26.50
N ILE A 472 52.36 -62.27 25.22
CA ILE A 472 51.55 -63.30 24.57
C ILE A 472 51.84 -64.68 25.19
N ALA A 473 53.11 -65.03 25.40
CA ALA A 473 53.51 -66.30 26.04
C ALA A 473 53.03 -66.40 27.50
N ASN A 474 53.06 -65.29 28.24
CA ASN A 474 52.49 -65.23 29.59
C ASN A 474 50.98 -65.42 29.57
N TRP A 475 50.25 -64.89 28.58
CA TRP A 475 48.83 -65.16 28.42
C TRP A 475 48.53 -66.65 28.15
N PHE A 476 49.38 -67.34 27.39
CA PHE A 476 49.23 -68.77 27.13
C PHE A 476 49.58 -69.67 28.33
N THR A 477 50.46 -69.22 29.22
CA THR A 477 50.85 -69.98 30.42
C THR A 477 49.93 -69.69 31.62
N ASP A 478 49.30 -68.51 31.69
CA ASP A 478 48.32 -68.12 32.72
C ASP A 478 46.90 -68.65 32.41
N LYS A 479 46.78 -69.93 31.97
CA LYS A 479 45.51 -70.63 31.61
C LYS A 479 44.41 -70.54 32.68
N LYS A 480 44.74 -70.22 33.93
CA LYS A 480 43.77 -70.08 35.03
C LYS A 480 42.93 -68.79 34.97
N LYS A 481 43.35 -67.75 34.22
CA LYS A 481 42.58 -66.48 34.13
C LYS A 481 41.61 -66.42 32.95
N PHE A 482 41.88 -67.10 31.84
CA PHE A 482 41.00 -67.07 30.66
C PHE A 482 39.79 -68.01 30.77
N ASN A 483 39.82 -69.03 31.64
CA ASN A 483 38.67 -69.93 31.89
C ASN A 483 37.66 -69.38 32.95
N LYS A 484 37.65 -68.07 33.19
CA LYS A 484 36.70 -67.42 34.12
C LYS A 484 35.76 -66.41 33.44
N PHE A 485 35.71 -66.42 32.11
CA PHE A 485 34.70 -65.73 31.32
C PHE A 485 33.98 -66.73 30.41
#